data_AF-A0A091GW26-F1
#
_entry.id   AF-A0A091GW26-F1
#
_cell.length_a   1.000
_cell.length_b   1.000
_cell.length_c   1.000
_cell.angle_alpha   90.00
_cell.angle_beta   90.00
_cell.angle_gamma   90.00
#
_symmetry.space_group_name_H-M   'P 1'
#
loop_
_entity.id
_entity.type
_entity.pdbx_description
1 polymer ?
#
loop_
_entity_poly.entity_id
_entity_poly.type
_entity_poly.pdbx_seq_one_letter_code
_entity_poly.pdbx_strand_id
1 'polypeptide(L)'
;SIPIAKQLASIQALRKSSELEKAFATMVLVYNNSADPEGKLSKTETKSLLQTQFGHFIQGQENKPKYQEIISSLDEESENKIDFEDFMILLVSLALMSDLLQEIKNVKSTK
;
A
#
# COMPACT_ATOMS: atom_id res chain seq x y z
N SER A 1 18.88 -1.94 -0.78
CA SER A 1 18.00 -2.85 -1.55
C SER A 1 17.98 -2.47 -3.02
N ILE A 2 17.64 -3.39 -3.93
CA ILE A 2 17.53 -3.13 -5.37
C ILE A 2 16.29 -2.24 -5.61
N PRO A 3 16.37 -1.14 -6.39
CA PRO A 3 15.21 -0.30 -6.68
C PRO A 3 14.06 -1.06 -7.35
N ILE A 4 12.82 -0.80 -6.95
CA ILE A 4 11.61 -1.48 -7.48
C ILE A 4 11.54 -1.37 -9.01
N ALA A 5 11.88 -0.22 -9.59
CA ALA A 5 11.90 -0.04 -11.04
C ALA A 5 12.84 -1.05 -11.76
N LYS A 6 14.00 -1.35 -11.15
CA LYS A 6 14.93 -2.36 -11.69
C LYS A 6 14.38 -3.77 -11.53
N GLN A 7 13.71 -4.06 -10.40
CA GLN A 7 13.04 -5.35 -10.18
C GLN A 7 11.93 -5.58 -11.21
N LEU A 8 11.03 -4.60 -11.40
CA LEU A 8 9.96 -4.66 -12.41
C LEU A 8 10.50 -4.90 -13.82
N ALA A 9 11.57 -4.19 -14.21
CA ALA A 9 12.19 -4.35 -15.54
C ALA A 9 12.77 -5.75 -15.79
N SER A 10 13.18 -6.45 -14.73
CA SER A 10 13.69 -7.83 -14.83
C SER A 10 12.60 -8.89 -15.01
N ILE A 11 11.34 -8.58 -14.68
CA ILE A 11 10.22 -9.52 -14.79
C ILE A 11 9.71 -9.51 -16.23
N GLN A 12 10.10 -10.52 -17.01
CA GLN A 12 9.75 -10.60 -18.43
C GLN A 12 8.24 -10.61 -18.69
N ALA A 13 7.44 -11.22 -17.81
CA ALA A 13 5.99 -11.27 -17.91
C ALA A 13 5.35 -9.86 -17.94
N LEU A 14 5.92 -8.90 -17.21
CA LEU A 14 5.37 -7.54 -17.12
C LEU A 14 5.53 -6.69 -18.38
N ARG A 15 6.35 -7.15 -19.35
CA ARG A 15 6.58 -6.40 -20.60
C ARG A 15 5.32 -6.27 -21.45
N LYS A 16 4.40 -7.24 -21.34
CA LYS A 16 3.13 -7.27 -22.08
C LYS A 16 1.91 -7.04 -21.18
N SER A 17 2.13 -6.82 -19.88
CA SER A 17 1.07 -6.62 -18.91
C SER A 17 0.40 -5.25 -19.06
N SER A 18 -0.87 -5.20 -18.69
CA SER A 18 -1.65 -3.99 -18.50
C SER A 18 -1.12 -3.14 -17.34
N GLU A 19 -1.54 -1.88 -17.27
CA GLU A 19 -1.16 -0.99 -16.17
C GLU A 19 -1.65 -1.47 -14.81
N LEU A 20 -2.81 -2.13 -14.75
CA LEU A 20 -3.33 -2.69 -13.50
C LEU A 20 -2.46 -3.86 -13.01
N GLU A 21 -2.08 -4.77 -13.90
CA GLU A 21 -1.18 -5.88 -13.56
C GLU A 21 0.19 -5.38 -13.09
N LYS A 22 0.73 -4.32 -13.74
CA LYS A 22 1.98 -3.68 -13.29
C LYS A 22 1.84 -3.00 -11.93
N ALA A 23 0.70 -2.36 -11.65
CA ALA A 23 0.42 -1.76 -10.35
C ALA A 23 0.37 -2.84 -9.26
N PHE A 24 -0.31 -3.96 -9.50
CA PHE A 24 -0.32 -5.09 -8.57
C PHE A 24 1.06 -5.70 -8.37
N ALA A 25 1.85 -5.89 -9.44
CA ALA A 25 3.23 -6.36 -9.31
C ALA A 25 4.08 -5.39 -8.48
N THR A 26 3.84 -4.08 -8.60
CA THR A 26 4.49 -3.06 -7.77
C THR A 26 4.11 -3.23 -6.30
N MET A 27 2.83 -3.45 -5.98
CA MET A 27 2.36 -3.70 -4.61
C MET A 27 3.01 -4.95 -4.01
N VAL A 28 3.09 -6.04 -4.77
CA VAL A 28 3.76 -7.29 -4.34
C VAL A 28 5.25 -7.04 -4.04
N LEU A 29 5.96 -6.31 -4.91
CA LEU A 29 7.38 -6.02 -4.68
C LEU A 29 7.60 -5.08 -3.50
N VAL A 30 6.74 -4.08 -3.29
CA VAL A 30 6.78 -3.20 -2.12
C VAL A 30 6.67 -4.05 -0.84
N TYR A 31 5.70 -4.96 -0.79
CA TYR A 31 5.52 -5.86 0.35
C TYR A 31 6.73 -6.79 0.55
N ASN A 32 7.12 -7.54 -0.47
CA ASN A 32 8.20 -8.54 -0.37
C ASN A 32 9.56 -7.93 -0.03
N ASN A 33 9.82 -6.67 -0.40
CA ASN A 33 11.06 -5.98 -0.05
C ASN A 33 11.15 -5.58 1.43
N SER A 34 10.01 -5.56 2.12
CA SER A 34 9.90 -5.20 3.54
C SER A 34 9.58 -6.40 4.43
N ALA A 35 8.99 -7.46 3.87
CA ALA A 35 8.65 -8.66 4.61
C ALA A 35 9.88 -9.40 5.13
N ASP A 36 9.71 -10.05 6.27
CA ASP A 36 10.71 -10.89 6.90
C ASP A 36 10.89 -12.23 6.15
N PRO A 37 11.82 -13.12 6.58
CA PRO A 37 12.02 -14.41 5.93
C PRO A 37 10.82 -15.37 5.96
N GLU A 38 9.83 -15.12 6.82
CA GLU A 38 8.57 -15.88 6.89
C GLU A 38 7.53 -15.32 5.91
N GLY A 39 7.86 -14.22 5.21
CA GLY A 39 6.98 -13.55 4.26
C GLY A 39 5.90 -12.72 4.94
N LYS A 40 6.18 -12.19 6.14
CA LYS A 40 5.25 -11.34 6.89
C LYS A 40 5.86 -10.00 7.30
N LEU A 41 5.01 -9.03 7.64
CA LEU A 41 5.41 -7.73 8.17
C LEU A 41 5.03 -7.62 9.64
N SER A 42 5.89 -7.03 10.47
CA SER A 42 5.42 -6.52 11.77
C SER A 42 4.42 -5.37 11.56
N LYS A 43 3.61 -5.10 12.59
CA LYS A 43 2.70 -3.93 12.58
C LYS A 43 3.47 -2.61 12.44
N THR A 44 4.63 -2.50 13.10
CA THR A 44 5.53 -1.34 13.00
C THR A 44 6.06 -1.13 11.58
N GLU A 45 6.55 -2.19 10.93
CA GLU A 45 7.02 -2.13 9.54
C GLU A 45 5.87 -1.76 8.59
N THR A 46 4.68 -2.33 8.80
CA THR A 46 3.49 -1.99 8.02
C THR A 46 3.14 -0.51 8.15
N LYS A 47 3.12 0.04 9.38
CA LYS A 47 2.87 1.47 9.62
C LYS A 47 3.90 2.35 8.91
N SER A 48 5.19 2.00 8.99
CA SER A 48 6.26 2.72 8.29
C SER A 48 6.10 2.66 6.77
N LEU A 49 5.72 1.50 6.23
CA LEU A 49 5.52 1.31 4.80
C LEU A 49 4.34 2.15 4.29
N LEU A 50 3.23 2.19 5.03
CA LEU A 50 2.07 3.03 4.70
C LEU A 50 2.42 4.52 4.74
N GLN A 51 3.19 4.96 5.74
CA GLN A 51 3.62 6.36 5.84
C GLN A 51 4.55 6.77 4.69
N THR A 52 5.42 5.88 4.23
CA THR A 52 6.43 6.19 3.20
C THR A 52 5.93 5.98 1.77
N GLN A 53 5.14 4.94 1.52
CA GLN A 53 4.66 4.58 0.17
C GLN A 53 3.24 5.09 -0.11
N PHE A 54 2.44 5.31 0.93
CA PHE A 54 1.04 5.72 0.84
C PHE A 54 0.78 7.12 1.43
N GLY A 55 1.85 7.87 1.75
CA GLY A 55 1.81 9.17 2.43
C GLY A 55 0.80 10.16 1.86
N HIS A 56 0.79 10.36 0.53
CA HIS A 56 -0.14 11.29 -0.11
C HIS A 56 -1.61 10.88 0.02
N PHE A 57 -1.91 9.59 0.17
CA PHE A 57 -3.30 9.13 0.33
C PHE A 57 -3.78 9.26 1.78
N ILE A 58 -2.87 9.18 2.75
CA ILE A 58 -3.21 9.28 4.17
C ILE A 58 -3.10 10.72 4.70
N GLN A 59 -2.35 11.59 4.03
CA GLN A 59 -2.19 12.99 4.41
C GLN A 59 -3.54 13.70 4.43
N GLY A 60 -3.86 14.37 5.54
CA GLY A 60 -5.13 15.07 5.73
C GLY A 60 -6.30 14.15 6.11
N GLN A 61 -6.06 12.84 6.21
CA GLN A 61 -7.08 11.84 6.56
C GLN A 61 -7.05 11.45 8.04
N GLU A 62 -6.19 12.08 8.86
CA GLU A 62 -5.86 11.65 10.23
C GLU A 62 -7.05 11.71 11.19
N ASN A 63 -8.04 12.56 10.88
CA ASN A 63 -9.26 12.72 11.66
C ASN A 63 -10.40 11.78 11.21
N LYS A 64 -10.24 11.02 10.12
CA LYS A 64 -11.26 10.08 9.67
C LYS A 64 -11.28 8.86 10.62
N PRO A 65 -12.46 8.43 11.13
CA PRO A 65 -12.54 7.31 12.07
C PRO A 65 -11.84 6.04 11.59
N LYS A 66 -11.95 5.72 10.29
CA LYS A 66 -11.30 4.57 9.68
C LYS A 66 -9.78 4.65 9.71
N TYR A 67 -9.19 5.84 9.56
CA TYR A 67 -7.73 6.00 9.71
C TYR A 67 -7.30 5.71 11.14
N GLN A 68 -8.01 6.29 12.11
CA GLN A 68 -7.72 6.11 13.53
C GLN A 68 -7.84 4.65 13.97
N GLU A 69 -8.84 3.93 13.49
CA GLU A 69 -9.01 2.49 13.70
C GLU A 69 -7.82 1.70 13.16
N ILE A 70 -7.43 1.94 11.90
CA ILE A 70 -6.29 1.26 11.27
C ILE A 70 -5.00 1.53 12.04
N ILE A 71 -4.69 2.80 12.33
CA ILE A 71 -3.46 3.16 13.04
C ILE A 71 -3.45 2.59 14.45
N SER A 72 -4.59 2.61 15.17
CA SER A 72 -4.68 2.03 16.51
C SER A 72 -4.41 0.53 16.48
N SER A 73 -4.98 -0.21 15.52
CA SER A 73 -4.73 -1.63 15.35
C SER A 73 -3.25 -1.92 15.08
N LEU A 74 -2.56 -1.05 14.33
CA LEU A 74 -1.12 -1.15 14.06
C LEU A 74 -0.24 -0.74 15.26
N ASP A 75 -0.78 0.02 16.22
CA ASP A 75 -0.05 0.47 17.42
C ASP A 75 -0.21 -0.50 18.61
N GLU A 76 -1.10 -1.47 18.53
CA GLU A 76 -1.22 -2.53 19.53
C GLU A 76 0.07 -3.35 19.63
N GLU A 77 0.63 -3.43 20.84
CA GLU A 77 1.76 -4.31 21.16
C GLU A 77 1.33 -5.78 21.05
N SER A 78 1.57 -6.37 19.89
CA SER A 78 1.28 -7.78 19.61
C SER A 78 2.31 -8.35 18.65
N GLU A 79 2.70 -9.60 18.86
CA GLU A 79 3.55 -10.36 17.93
C GLU A 79 2.82 -10.78 16.65
N ASN A 80 1.55 -10.40 16.49
CA ASN A 80 0.76 -10.70 15.30
C ASN A 80 1.35 -9.95 14.10
N LYS A 81 1.91 -10.71 13.16
CA LYS A 81 2.42 -10.20 11.89
C LYS A 81 1.31 -10.15 10.83
N ILE A 82 1.47 -9.23 9.91
CA ILE A 82 0.57 -8.92 8.80
C ILE A 82 1.05 -9.69 7.57
N ASP A 83 0.21 -10.57 7.05
CA ASP A 83 0.47 -11.24 5.78
C ASP A 83 0.11 -10.36 4.57
N PHE A 84 0.31 -10.87 3.36
CA PHE A 84 0.06 -10.08 2.16
C PHE A 84 -1.42 -9.76 1.94
N GLU A 85 -2.32 -10.66 2.34
CA GLU A 85 -3.77 -10.46 2.19
C GLU A 85 -4.23 -9.32 3.10
N ASP A 86 -3.85 -9.36 4.37
CA ASP A 86 -4.13 -8.31 5.35
C ASP A 86 -3.55 -6.96 4.88
N PHE A 87 -2.32 -6.95 4.38
CA PHE A 87 -1.71 -5.75 3.83
C PHE A 87 -2.51 -5.15 2.67
N MET A 88 -3.00 -5.98 1.74
CA MET A 88 -3.82 -5.53 0.62
C MET A 88 -5.17 -4.97 1.07
N ILE A 89 -5.79 -5.56 2.09
CA ILE A 89 -7.02 -5.05 2.71
C ILE A 89 -6.77 -3.65 3.30
N LEU A 90 -5.63 -3.42 3.95
CA LEU A 90 -5.23 -2.09 4.45
C LEU A 90 -5.06 -1.08 3.31
N LEU A 91 -4.33 -1.44 2.24
CA LEU A 91 -4.12 -0.55 1.09
C LEU A 91 -5.45 -0.13 0.44
N VAL A 92 -6.34 -1.09 0.18
CA VAL A 92 -7.67 -0.81 -0.39
C VAL A 92 -8.48 0.05 0.56
N SER A 93 -8.43 -0.24 1.86
CA SER A 93 -9.15 0.51 2.87
C SER A 93 -8.74 1.97 2.94
N LEU A 94 -7.44 2.25 2.90
CA LEU A 94 -6.89 3.60 2.91
C LEU A 94 -7.15 4.33 1.58
N ALA A 95 -7.01 3.64 0.45
CA ALA A 95 -7.29 4.22 -0.87
C ALA A 95 -8.76 4.65 -1.00
N LEU A 96 -9.71 3.83 -0.53
CA LEU A 96 -11.14 4.16 -0.53
C LEU A 96 -11.50 5.28 0.46
N MET A 97 -10.76 5.37 1.56
CA MET A 97 -10.92 6.44 2.54
C MET A 97 -10.36 7.77 2.03
N SER A 98 -9.27 7.74 1.26
CA SER A 98 -8.61 8.91 0.68
C SER A 98 -9.52 9.64 -0.30
N ASP A 99 -9.17 10.89 -0.60
CA ASP A 99 -9.96 11.72 -1.53
C ASP A 99 -9.69 11.40 -3.01
N LEU A 100 -8.79 10.44 -3.30
CA LEU A 100 -8.37 10.02 -4.64
C LEU A 100 -9.53 9.79 -5.61
N LEU A 101 -10.57 9.04 -5.20
CA LEU A 101 -11.69 8.75 -6.09
C LEU A 101 -12.46 10.00 -6.49
N GLN A 102 -12.57 10.97 -5.58
CA GLN A 102 -13.20 12.25 -5.88
C GLN A 102 -12.31 13.13 -6.74
N GLU A 103 -11.00 13.17 -6.47
CA GLU A 103 -10.03 13.87 -7.32
C GLU A 103 -10.06 13.35 -8.77
N ILE A 104 -10.03 12.03 -8.97
CA ILE A 104 -10.12 11.42 -10.30
C ILE A 104 -11.43 11.79 -11.01
N LYS A 105 -12.55 11.83 -10.29
CA LYS A 105 -13.85 12.25 -10.87
C LYS A 105 -13.83 13.72 -11.27
N ASN A 106 -13.32 14.59 -10.42
CA ASN A 106 -13.29 16.03 -10.65
C ASN A 106 -12.44 16.40 -11.89
N VAL A 107 -11.33 15.68 -12.11
CA VAL A 107 -10.49 15.84 -13.32
C VAL A 107 -11.24 15.46 -14.61
N LYS A 108 -12.14 14.47 -14.54
CA LYS A 108 -12.93 14.05 -15.70
C LYS A 108 -14.09 14.99 -16.01
N SER A 109 -14.62 15.70 -15.00
CA SER A 109 -15.72 16.66 -15.17
C SER A 109 -15.27 18.06 -15.60
N THR A 110 -13.97 18.34 -15.60
CA THR A 110 -13.37 19.62 -16.02
C THR A 110 -12.80 19.60 -17.45
N LYS A 111 -13.00 18.51 -18.19
CA LYS A 111 -12.74 18.39 -19.63
C LYS A 111 -14.04 18.21 -20.38
#